data_AF-A0A0J7YMS0-F1
#
_entry.id   AF-A0A0J7YMS0-F1
#
_cell.length_a   1.000
_cell.length_b   1.000
_cell.length_c   1.000
_cell.angle_alpha   90.00
_cell.angle_beta   90.00
_cell.angle_gamma   90.00
#
_symmetry.space_group_name_H-M   'P 1'
#
loop_
_entity.id
_entity.type
_entity.pdbx_description
1 polymer ?
#
loop_
_entity_poly.entity_id
_entity_poly.type
_entity_poly.pdbx_seq_one_letter_code
_entity_poly.pdbx_strand_id
1 'polypeptide(L)'
;SLIAIADLYAIQYFKVTERFFKASPWPAAELVADLVNHDELFLILYKELHYRHLCNNRDCTPSVQDRIDAFNNFLALFNMLLDQSESNPKLQLPSLWLWDIVHEFVLQKFAFDELVSGVDRGELQELNDEPGAWSLPTVLQYLHALVEKGRVPLKLNPEVTAA
;
A
#
# COMPACT_ATOMS: atom_id res chain seq x y z
N SER A 1 -18.60 -1.91 9.88
CA SER A 1 -18.66 -3.34 9.50
C SER A 1 -17.76 -3.56 8.29
N LEU A 2 -17.34 -4.79 8.01
CA LEU A 2 -16.49 -5.10 6.84
C LEU A 2 -17.14 -4.70 5.51
N ILE A 3 -18.48 -4.81 5.42
CA ILE A 3 -19.26 -4.36 4.25
C ILE A 3 -19.10 -2.86 4.02
N ALA A 4 -19.22 -2.05 5.08
CA ALA A 4 -19.04 -0.59 4.97
C ALA A 4 -17.61 -0.23 4.52
N ILE A 5 -16.59 -0.95 5.00
CA ILE A 5 -15.21 -0.74 4.57
C ILE A 5 -15.03 -1.12 3.08
N ALA A 6 -15.67 -2.22 2.65
CA ALA A 6 -15.68 -2.60 1.24
C ALA A 6 -16.32 -1.55 0.34
N ASP A 7 -17.44 -0.94 0.76
CA ASP A 7 -18.09 0.13 0.01
C ASP A 7 -17.24 1.41 -0.03
N LEU A 8 -16.58 1.75 1.08
CA LEU A 8 -15.67 2.90 1.15
C LEU A 8 -14.51 2.72 0.16
N TYR A 9 -13.90 1.55 0.12
CA TYR A 9 -12.80 1.23 -0.79
C TYR A 9 -13.23 1.08 -2.26
N ALA A 10 -14.21 0.22 -2.54
CA ALA A 10 -14.54 -0.16 -3.92
C ALA A 10 -15.38 0.89 -4.67
N ILE A 11 -16.02 1.82 -3.95
CA ILE A 11 -16.94 2.80 -4.55
C ILE A 11 -16.58 4.23 -4.16
N GLN A 12 -16.55 4.53 -2.85
CA GLN A 12 -16.46 5.93 -2.41
C GLN A 12 -15.09 6.54 -2.70
N TYR A 13 -14.02 5.78 -2.47
CA TYR A 13 -12.65 6.18 -2.80
C TYR A 13 -12.53 6.63 -4.26
N PHE A 14 -12.96 5.81 -5.22
CA PHE A 14 -12.92 6.18 -6.65
C PHE A 14 -13.77 7.41 -6.97
N LYS A 15 -14.97 7.54 -6.39
CA LYS A 15 -15.82 8.73 -6.59
C LYS A 15 -15.18 10.01 -6.09
N VAL A 16 -14.51 9.95 -4.92
CA VAL A 16 -13.80 11.10 -4.35
C VAL A 16 -12.57 11.43 -5.19
N THR A 17 -11.78 10.43 -5.56
CA THR A 17 -10.60 10.59 -6.42
C THR A 17 -10.97 11.26 -7.75
N GLU A 18 -11.94 10.71 -8.48
CA GLU A 18 -12.36 11.27 -9.77
C GLU A 18 -12.91 12.69 -9.68
N ARG A 19 -13.57 13.02 -8.57
CA ARG A 19 -14.21 14.33 -8.41
C ARG A 19 -13.22 15.43 -7.99
N PHE A 20 -12.25 15.11 -7.15
CA PHE A 20 -11.43 16.13 -6.49
C PHE A 20 -9.93 15.99 -6.78
N PHE A 21 -9.45 14.80 -7.10
CA PHE A 21 -8.02 14.47 -7.19
C PHE A 21 -7.66 13.80 -8.51
N LYS A 22 -8.43 14.05 -9.57
CA LYS A 22 -8.22 13.43 -10.88
C LYS A 22 -6.83 13.70 -11.45
N ALA A 23 -6.38 14.94 -11.35
CA ALA A 23 -5.10 15.41 -11.88
C ALA A 23 -4.16 15.96 -10.78
N SER A 24 -4.33 15.47 -9.55
CA SER A 24 -3.50 15.87 -8.41
C SER A 24 -3.43 14.74 -7.39
N PRO A 25 -2.42 14.71 -6.51
CA PRO A 25 -2.41 13.77 -5.41
C PRO A 25 -3.56 14.05 -4.42
N TRP A 26 -3.89 13.03 -3.62
CA TRP A 26 -4.67 13.23 -2.41
C TRP A 26 -3.88 14.11 -1.42
N PRO A 27 -4.53 14.75 -0.43
CA PRO A 27 -3.82 15.48 0.61
C PRO A 27 -2.76 14.63 1.31
N ALA A 28 -1.71 15.28 1.82
CA ALA A 28 -0.72 14.60 2.66
C ALA A 28 -1.37 14.16 3.99
N ALA A 29 -0.90 13.04 4.55
CA ALA A 29 -1.51 12.45 5.74
C ALA A 29 -1.43 13.37 6.97
N GLU A 30 -0.41 14.23 7.02
CA GLU A 30 -0.18 15.22 8.07
C GLU A 30 -1.34 16.24 8.14
N LEU A 31 -1.97 16.54 7.00
CA LEU A 31 -3.15 17.43 6.96
C LEU A 31 -4.43 16.74 7.45
N VAL A 32 -4.44 15.41 7.50
CA VAL A 32 -5.59 14.60 7.92
C VAL A 32 -5.45 14.11 9.37
N ALA A 33 -4.23 14.05 9.90
CA ALA A 33 -3.91 13.52 11.21
C ALA A 33 -4.77 14.10 12.34
N ASP A 34 -4.91 15.43 12.40
CA ASP A 34 -5.74 16.10 13.41
C ASP A 34 -7.22 15.71 13.32
N LEU A 35 -7.74 15.49 12.11
CA LEU A 35 -9.15 15.14 11.88
C LEU A 35 -9.50 13.74 12.39
N VAL A 36 -8.50 12.87 12.50
CA VAL A 36 -8.66 11.48 12.93
C VAL A 36 -8.00 11.21 14.28
N ASN A 37 -7.72 12.26 15.06
CA ASN A 37 -7.07 12.17 16.37
C ASN A 37 -5.75 11.38 16.32
N HIS A 38 -5.00 11.49 15.22
CA HIS A 38 -3.76 10.77 15.00
C HIS A 38 -3.90 9.24 15.11
N ASP A 39 -5.07 8.69 14.75
CA ASP A 39 -5.26 7.24 14.68
C ASP A 39 -4.27 6.62 13.68
N GLU A 40 -3.31 5.86 14.20
CA GLU A 40 -2.21 5.29 13.43
C GLU A 40 -2.70 4.32 12.36
N LEU A 41 -3.67 3.48 12.69
CA LEU A 41 -4.23 2.50 11.75
C LEU A 41 -4.92 3.22 10.58
N PHE A 42 -5.71 4.24 10.89
CA PHE A 42 -6.35 5.06 9.88
C PHE A 42 -5.30 5.73 8.98
N LEU A 43 -4.26 6.32 9.56
CA LEU A 43 -3.23 7.03 8.81
C LEU A 43 -2.44 6.09 7.89
N ILE A 44 -2.14 4.87 8.32
CA ILE A 44 -1.47 3.87 7.47
C ILE A 44 -2.35 3.47 6.28
N LEU A 45 -3.65 3.26 6.51
CA LEU A 45 -4.60 2.93 5.43
C LEU A 45 -4.85 4.13 4.50
N TYR A 46 -4.87 5.35 5.04
CA TYR A 46 -4.97 6.57 4.26
C TYR A 46 -3.74 6.77 3.36
N LYS A 47 -2.53 6.62 3.93
CA LYS A 47 -1.27 6.67 3.20
C LYS A 47 -1.20 5.61 2.11
N GLU A 48 -1.72 4.41 2.37
CA GLU A 48 -1.79 3.34 1.37
C GLU A 48 -2.57 3.79 0.13
N LEU A 49 -3.78 4.33 0.31
CA LEU A 49 -4.59 4.87 -0.79
C LEU A 49 -3.94 6.09 -1.46
N HIS A 50 -3.37 7.00 -0.65
CA HIS A 50 -2.67 8.19 -1.15
C HIS A 50 -1.51 7.82 -2.08
N TYR A 51 -0.59 6.96 -1.63
CA TYR A 51 0.58 6.57 -2.40
C TYR A 51 0.20 5.71 -3.61
N ARG A 52 -0.82 4.84 -3.48
CA ARG A 52 -1.34 4.09 -4.62
C ARG A 52 -1.86 5.02 -5.71
N HIS A 53 -2.62 6.06 -5.35
CA HIS A 53 -3.07 7.06 -6.32
C HIS A 53 -1.89 7.83 -6.92
N LEU A 54 -0.99 8.34 -6.08
CA LEU A 54 0.17 9.13 -6.49
C LEU A 54 1.06 8.35 -7.48
N CYS A 55 1.31 7.07 -7.21
CA CYS A 55 2.17 6.22 -8.03
C CYS A 55 1.53 5.76 -9.34
N ASN A 56 0.21 5.55 -9.37
CA ASN A 56 -0.50 5.02 -10.54
C ASN A 56 -1.16 6.10 -11.42
N ASN A 57 -1.29 7.32 -10.93
CA ASN A 57 -1.88 8.40 -11.69
C ASN A 57 -0.84 9.05 -12.62
N ARG A 58 -1.08 8.97 -13.93
CA ARG A 58 -0.23 9.59 -14.98
C ARG A 58 -0.11 11.11 -14.87
N ASP A 59 -1.10 11.75 -14.25
CA ASP A 59 -1.13 13.20 -14.06
C ASP A 59 -0.37 13.59 -12.77
N CYS A 60 0.17 12.61 -12.04
CA CYS A 60 1.06 12.77 -10.90
C CYS A 60 2.49 12.33 -11.27
N THR A 61 3.47 12.83 -10.51
CA THR A 61 4.88 12.41 -10.67
C THR A 61 5.46 12.20 -9.27
N PRO A 62 5.48 10.95 -8.77
CA PRO A 62 6.07 10.66 -7.46
C PRO A 62 7.58 10.90 -7.51
N SER A 63 8.11 11.57 -6.49
CA SER A 63 9.55 11.69 -6.25
C SER A 63 10.15 10.36 -5.76
N VAL A 64 11.48 10.30 -5.66
CA VAL A 64 12.17 9.16 -5.03
C VAL A 64 11.74 9.03 -3.57
N GLN A 65 11.71 10.13 -2.82
CA GLN A 65 11.22 10.17 -1.44
C GLN A 65 9.79 9.65 -1.30
N ASP A 66 8.87 10.06 -2.18
CA ASP A 66 7.48 9.56 -2.13
C ASP A 66 7.42 8.04 -2.25
N ARG A 67 8.29 7.45 -3.08
CA ARG A 67 8.37 5.99 -3.23
C ARG A 67 9.01 5.32 -2.03
N ILE A 68 9.98 5.94 -1.38
CA ILE A 68 10.55 5.47 -0.12
C ILE A 68 9.49 5.51 0.99
N ASP A 69 8.71 6.59 1.07
CA ASP A 69 7.66 6.72 2.06
C ASP A 69 6.51 5.73 1.81
N ALA A 70 6.15 5.50 0.55
CA ALA A 70 5.20 4.46 0.16
C ALA A 70 5.69 3.07 0.61
N PHE A 71 6.97 2.76 0.41
CA PHE A 71 7.58 1.52 0.87
C PHE A 71 7.48 1.37 2.39
N ASN A 72 7.87 2.41 3.14
CA ASN A 72 7.78 2.42 4.60
C ASN A 72 6.34 2.23 5.08
N ASN A 73 5.36 2.81 4.39
CA ASN A 73 3.96 2.61 4.69
C ASN A 73 3.49 1.15 4.44
N PHE A 74 3.95 0.51 3.36
CA PHE A 74 3.70 -0.92 3.13
C PHE A 74 4.27 -1.76 4.28
N LEU A 75 5.50 -1.48 4.71
CA LEU A 75 6.12 -2.23 5.81
C LEU A 75 5.34 -2.06 7.11
N ALA A 76 4.91 -0.84 7.44
CA ALA A 76 4.07 -0.57 8.60
C ALA A 76 2.74 -1.34 8.54
N LEU A 77 2.08 -1.32 7.38
CA LEU A 77 0.83 -2.06 7.17
C LEU A 77 1.03 -3.58 7.31
N PHE A 78 2.09 -4.12 6.72
CA PHE A 78 2.39 -5.56 6.79
C PHE A 78 2.75 -5.98 8.21
N ASN A 79 3.54 -5.20 8.94
CA ASN A 79 3.85 -5.50 10.34
C ASN A 79 2.58 -5.53 11.19
N MET A 80 1.65 -4.57 11.02
CA MET A 80 0.35 -4.63 11.69
C MET A 80 -0.46 -5.90 11.34
N LEU A 81 -0.43 -6.31 10.06
CA LEU A 81 -1.13 -7.51 9.60
C LEU A 81 -0.49 -8.81 10.11
N LEU A 82 0.83 -8.82 10.34
CA LEU A 82 1.59 -9.97 10.82
C LEU A 82 1.55 -10.09 12.36
N ASP A 83 1.50 -8.96 13.08
CA ASP A 83 1.56 -8.92 14.55
C ASP A 83 0.20 -9.10 15.24
N GLN A 84 -0.90 -9.10 14.50
CA GLN A 84 -2.24 -9.20 15.08
C GLN A 84 -2.58 -10.60 15.63
N SER A 85 -3.29 -10.61 16.77
CA SER A 85 -3.76 -11.83 17.45
C SER A 85 -4.64 -12.72 16.56
N GLU A 86 -4.50 -14.03 16.71
CA GLU A 86 -5.34 -15.09 16.11
C GLU A 86 -6.82 -14.94 16.47
N SER A 87 -7.07 -14.72 17.75
CA SER A 87 -8.42 -14.79 18.32
C SER A 87 -9.18 -13.47 18.25
N ASN A 88 -8.47 -12.35 18.05
CA ASN A 88 -9.07 -11.02 18.02
C ASN A 88 -8.26 -10.07 17.11
N PRO A 89 -8.42 -10.15 15.78
CA PRO A 89 -7.71 -9.28 14.85
C PRO A 89 -8.18 -7.83 14.99
N LYS A 90 -7.22 -6.91 15.13
CA LYS A 90 -7.51 -5.46 15.20
C LYS A 90 -7.86 -4.88 13.83
N LEU A 91 -7.34 -5.47 12.76
CA LEU A 91 -7.53 -5.02 11.38
C LEU A 91 -8.18 -6.13 10.56
N GLN A 92 -9.35 -5.83 10.00
CA GLN A 92 -10.01 -6.68 9.00
C GLN A 92 -10.29 -5.85 7.76
N LEU A 93 -9.62 -6.22 6.66
CA LEU A 93 -9.81 -5.59 5.36
C LEU A 93 -10.57 -6.53 4.42
N PRO A 94 -11.36 -5.99 3.47
CA PRO A 94 -11.97 -6.79 2.42
C PRO A 94 -10.91 -7.56 1.62
N SER A 95 -11.21 -8.80 1.23
CA SER A 95 -10.27 -9.66 0.47
C SER A 95 -9.76 -8.99 -0.81
N LEU A 96 -10.63 -8.26 -1.51
CA LEU A 96 -10.26 -7.50 -2.70
C LEU A 96 -9.18 -6.46 -2.40
N TRP A 97 -9.38 -5.65 -1.35
CA TRP A 97 -8.41 -4.61 -1.00
C TRP A 97 -7.08 -5.22 -0.56
N LEU A 98 -7.10 -6.31 0.22
CA LEU A 98 -5.87 -7.03 0.59
C LEU A 98 -5.10 -7.53 -0.64
N TRP A 99 -5.80 -8.10 -1.62
CA TRP A 99 -5.16 -8.57 -2.85
C TRP A 99 -4.55 -7.39 -3.63
N ASP A 100 -5.29 -6.30 -3.74
CA ASP A 100 -4.77 -5.11 -4.43
C ASP A 100 -3.56 -4.51 -3.71
N ILE A 101 -3.50 -4.53 -2.37
CA ILE A 101 -2.32 -4.12 -1.60
C ILE A 101 -1.10 -4.99 -1.95
N VAL A 102 -1.25 -6.32 -1.98
CA VAL A 102 -0.15 -7.24 -2.31
C VAL A 102 0.30 -7.08 -3.75
N HIS A 103 -0.66 -6.94 -4.68
CA HIS A 103 -0.37 -6.70 -6.10
C HIS A 103 0.38 -5.38 -6.29
N GLU A 104 -0.09 -4.31 -5.65
CA GLU A 104 0.53 -2.99 -5.71
C GLU A 104 1.95 -3.00 -5.13
N PHE A 105 2.19 -3.70 -4.02
CA PHE A 105 3.52 -3.83 -3.44
C PHE A 105 4.52 -4.45 -4.42
N VAL A 106 4.10 -5.48 -5.17
CA VAL A 106 4.93 -6.10 -6.20
C VAL A 106 5.13 -5.16 -7.40
N LEU A 107 4.08 -4.48 -7.85
CA LEU A 107 4.16 -3.53 -8.97
C LEU A 107 5.07 -2.34 -8.67
N GLN A 108 4.95 -1.75 -7.48
CA GLN A 108 5.77 -0.60 -7.11
C GLN A 108 7.25 -0.94 -7.00
N LYS A 109 7.59 -2.18 -6.60
CA LYS A 109 8.97 -2.68 -6.67
C LYS A 109 9.50 -2.66 -8.11
N PHE A 110 8.72 -3.14 -9.08
CA PHE A 110 9.13 -3.11 -10.49
C PHE A 110 9.26 -1.67 -11.00
N ALA A 111 8.29 -0.81 -10.69
CA ALA A 111 8.32 0.60 -11.08
C ALA A 111 9.50 1.37 -10.44
N PHE A 112 9.88 1.01 -9.22
CA PHE A 112 11.03 1.60 -8.53
C PHE A 112 12.36 1.21 -9.19
N ASP A 113 12.52 -0.05 -9.60
CA ASP A 113 13.72 -0.48 -10.35
C ASP A 113 13.87 0.26 -11.68
N GLU A 114 12.75 0.43 -12.40
CA GLU A 114 12.72 1.20 -13.64
C GLU A 114 13.14 2.66 -13.41
N LEU A 115 12.59 3.30 -12.38
CA LEU A 115 12.96 4.67 -12.01
C LEU A 115 14.47 4.78 -11.73
N VAL A 116 15.00 3.96 -10.81
CA VAL A 116 16.41 4.01 -10.38
C VAL A 116 17.37 3.74 -11.54
N SER A 117 16.94 2.94 -12.53
CA SER A 117 17.73 2.71 -13.74
C SER A 117 17.79 3.91 -14.69
N GLY A 118 16.81 4.82 -14.62
CA GLY A 118 16.62 5.93 -15.56
C GLY A 118 16.95 7.33 -15.01
N VAL A 119 17.04 7.51 -13.69
CA VAL A 119 17.35 8.82 -13.07
C VAL A 119 18.85 9.05 -12.85
N ASP A 120 19.24 10.33 -12.82
CA ASP A 120 20.62 10.71 -12.53
C ASP A 120 20.97 10.43 -11.06
N ARG A 121 22.24 10.13 -10.79
CA ARG A 121 22.74 9.78 -9.43
C ARG A 121 22.50 10.88 -8.40
N GLY A 122 22.32 12.14 -8.84
CA GLY A 122 21.97 13.26 -7.96
C GLY A 122 20.60 13.12 -7.30
N GLU A 123 19.62 12.53 -8.01
CA GLU A 123 18.26 12.31 -7.49
C GLU A 123 18.17 11.06 -6.59
N LEU A 124 19.19 10.20 -6.64
CA LEU A 124 19.30 9.01 -5.79
C LEU A 124 19.94 9.32 -4.43
N GLN A 125 20.20 10.59 -4.10
CA GLN A 125 20.83 10.95 -2.83
C GLN A 125 20.01 10.49 -1.62
N GLU A 126 18.68 10.52 -1.73
CA GLU A 126 17.73 10.07 -0.71
C GLU A 126 17.88 8.57 -0.38
N LEU A 127 18.37 7.76 -1.34
CA LEU A 127 18.67 6.34 -1.10
C LEU A 127 19.93 6.10 -0.27
N ASN A 128 20.77 7.11 -0.06
CA ASN A 128 21.90 6.95 0.85
C ASN A 128 21.42 6.84 2.31
N ASP A 129 20.29 7.48 2.62
CA ASP A 129 19.71 7.46 3.97
C ASP A 129 18.91 6.17 4.18
N GLU A 130 18.22 5.67 3.14
CA GLU A 130 17.42 4.45 3.18
C GLU A 130 17.82 3.44 2.09
N PRO A 131 19.05 2.86 2.15
CA PRO A 131 19.56 1.96 1.10
C PRO A 131 18.82 0.63 0.99
N GLY A 132 17.99 0.30 2.00
CA GLY A 132 17.14 -0.88 2.02
C GLY A 132 15.80 -0.69 1.31
N ALA A 133 15.42 0.55 0.96
CA ALA A 133 14.15 0.84 0.33
C ALA A 133 13.98 0.05 -0.97
N TRP A 134 12.84 -0.63 -1.09
CA TRP A 134 12.53 -1.50 -2.24
C TRP A 134 13.60 -2.55 -2.56
N SER A 135 14.41 -2.99 -1.60
CA SER A 135 15.36 -4.06 -1.87
C SER A 135 14.62 -5.38 -2.18
N LEU A 136 15.07 -6.12 -3.20
CA LEU A 136 14.46 -7.41 -3.55
C LEU A 136 14.43 -8.39 -2.37
N PRO A 137 15.50 -8.53 -1.54
CA PRO A 137 15.45 -9.38 -0.36
C PRO A 137 14.32 -8.99 0.62
N THR A 138 14.16 -7.70 0.92
CA THR A 138 13.11 -7.24 1.83
C THR A 138 11.72 -7.49 1.26
N VAL A 139 11.50 -7.19 -0.03
CA VAL A 139 10.20 -7.44 -0.69
C VAL A 139 9.84 -8.92 -0.62
N LEU A 140 10.76 -9.81 -0.97
CA LEU A 140 10.52 -11.26 -0.90
C LEU A 140 10.31 -11.75 0.53
N GLN A 141 11.04 -11.19 1.50
CA GLN A 141 10.86 -11.52 2.91
C GLN A 141 9.44 -11.20 3.41
N TYR A 142 8.92 -10.01 3.10
CA TYR A 142 7.56 -9.63 3.49
C TYR A 142 6.50 -10.47 2.76
N LEU A 143 6.67 -10.73 1.46
CA LEU A 143 5.75 -11.60 0.72
C LEU A 143 5.72 -13.02 1.31
N HIS A 144 6.88 -13.57 1.66
CA HIS A 144 6.96 -14.88 2.31
C HIS A 144 6.27 -14.87 3.69
N ALA A 145 6.54 -13.84 4.51
CA ALA A 145 5.90 -13.70 5.80
C ALA A 145 4.38 -13.57 5.69
N LEU A 146 3.87 -12.84 4.69
CA LEU A 146 2.44 -12.71 4.41
C LEU A 146 1.81 -14.03 3.95
N VAL A 147 2.55 -14.90 3.26
CA VAL A 147 2.06 -16.24 2.88
C VAL A 147 2.06 -17.20 4.07
N GLU A 148 3.12 -17.20 4.87
CA GLU A 148 3.27 -18.12 6.00
C GLU A 148 2.40 -17.76 7.20
N LYS A 149 2.34 -16.47 7.53
CA LYS A 149 1.74 -15.94 8.76
C LYS A 149 0.59 -14.99 8.46
N GLY A 150 0.62 -14.34 7.30
CA GLY A 150 -0.45 -13.44 6.91
C GLY A 150 -1.75 -14.22 6.75
N ARG A 151 -2.78 -13.79 7.48
CA ARG A 151 -4.14 -14.32 7.34
C ARG A 151 -4.87 -13.69 6.15
N VAL A 152 -4.12 -13.27 5.15
CA VAL A 152 -4.69 -12.82 3.88
C VAL A 152 -5.39 -14.03 3.29
N PRO A 153 -6.67 -13.93 2.89
CA PRO A 153 -7.38 -15.02 2.22
C PRO A 153 -6.85 -15.20 0.79
N LEU A 154 -5.55 -15.51 0.66
CA LEU A 154 -4.89 -15.97 -0.56
C LEU A 154 -5.16 -17.46 -0.84
N LYS A 155 -6.02 -18.09 -0.03
CA LYS A 155 -6.31 -19.51 -0.12
C LYS A 155 -7.23 -19.80 -1.29
N LEU A 156 -6.58 -20.36 -2.32
CA LEU A 156 -7.07 -21.32 -3.32
C LEU A 156 -8.13 -20.78 -4.28
N ASN A 157 -7.82 -20.92 -5.57
CA ASN A 157 -8.85 -20.95 -6.60
C ASN A 157 -9.98 -21.90 -6.14
N PRO A 158 -11.25 -21.55 -6.37
CA PRO A 158 -12.35 -22.45 -6.04
C PRO A 158 -12.07 -23.83 -6.62
N GLU A 159 -12.36 -24.89 -5.86
CA GLU A 159 -12.26 -26.25 -6.38
C GLU A 159 -13.11 -26.33 -7.66
N VAL A 160 -12.46 -26.65 -8.78
CA VAL A 160 -13.17 -26.98 -10.00
C VAL A 160 -13.77 -28.35 -9.77
N THR A 161 -14.98 -28.41 -9.21
CA THR A 161 -15.78 -29.63 -9.26
C THR A 161 -16.06 -29.91 -10.74
N ALA A 162 -15.35 -30.89 -11.29
CA ALA A 162 -15.66 -31.43 -12.61
C ALA A 162 -17.11 -31.92 -12.59
N ALA A 163 -17.92 -31.39 -13.51
CA ALA A 163 -19.31 -31.77 -13.72
C ALA A 163 -19.41 -33.18 -14.33
#